data_AF-A0A0C9STC5-F1
#
_entry.id   AF-A0A0C9STC5-F1
#
_cell.length_a   1.000
_cell.length_b   1.000
_cell.length_c   1.000
_cell.angle_alpha   90.00
_cell.angle_beta   90.00
_cell.angle_gamma   90.00
#
_symmetry.space_group_name_H-M   'P 1'
#
loop_
_entity.id
_entity.type
_entity.pdbx_description
1 polymer ?
#
loop_
_entity_poly.entity_id
_entity_poly.type
_entity_poly.pdbx_seq_one_letter_code
_entity_poly.pdbx_strand_id
1 'polypeptide(L)' 'RNILFFGETGVGKSSVINMLVGENTDAARVSSGTQGCTFASASYEATISGEQFVLWDTVGLNEGEKGKTPSSVA' A
#
# COMPACT_ATOMS: atom_id res chain seq x y z
N ARG A 1 -15.65 -6.88 -1.07
CA ARG A 1 -15.12 -6.63 -2.45
C ARG A 1 -13.62 -6.32 -2.35
N ASN A 2 -12.80 -6.57 -3.37
CA ASN A 2 -11.34 -6.34 -3.30
C ASN A 2 -10.92 -5.18 -4.21
N ILE A 3 -10.11 -4.26 -3.71
CA ILE A 3 -9.48 -3.16 -4.47
C ILE A 3 -7.97 -3.27 -4.30
N LEU A 4 -7.22 -3.26 -5.40
CA LEU A 4 -5.76 -3.39 -5.40
C LEU A 4 -5.11 -2.06 -5.80
N PHE A 5 -4.18 -1.58 -4.98
CA PHE A 5 -3.40 -0.36 -5.25
C PHE A 5 -2.01 -0.75 -5.73
N PHE A 6 -1.64 -0.34 -6.94
CA PHE A 6 -0.33 -0.59 -7.54
C PHE A 6 0.21 0.69 -8.20
N GLY A 7 1.52 0.81 -8.33
CA GLY A 7 2.18 2.01 -8.86
C GLY A 7 3.58 2.21 -8.29
N GLU A 8 4.30 3.20 -8.79
CA GLU A 8 5.67 3.52 -8.38
C GLU A 8 5.80 3.72 -6.86
N THR A 9 6.97 3.43 -6.32
CA THR A 9 7.38 3.82 -4.96
C THR A 9 7.15 5.32 -4.75
N GLY A 10 6.58 5.70 -3.61
CA GLY A 10 6.39 7.12 -3.26
C GLY A 10 5.22 7.82 -3.95
N VAL A 11 4.46 7.18 -4.85
CA VAL A 11 3.28 7.79 -5.50
C VAL A 11 2.07 8.00 -4.55
N GLY A 12 2.15 7.53 -3.30
CA GLY A 12 1.13 7.76 -2.28
C GLY A 12 0.05 6.68 -2.13
N LYS A 13 0.30 5.44 -2.59
CA LYS A 13 -0.65 4.31 -2.46
C LYS A 13 -1.15 4.12 -1.02
N SER A 14 -0.22 3.94 -0.07
CA SER A 14 -0.52 3.74 1.35
C SER A 14 -1.21 4.96 1.99
N SER A 15 -0.91 6.17 1.50
CA SER A 15 -1.57 7.40 1.95
C SER A 15 -3.03 7.45 1.53
N VAL A 16 -3.36 7.05 0.29
CA VAL A 16 -4.76 6.94 -0.18
C VAL A 16 -5.51 5.88 0.61
N ILE A 17 -4.86 4.75 0.92
CA ILE A 17 -5.46 3.70 1.76
C ILE A 17 -5.82 4.26 3.14
N ASN A 18 -4.90 4.98 3.81
CA ASN A 18 -5.21 5.59 5.11
C ASN A 18 -6.39 6.56 5.04
N MET A 19 -6.51 7.35 3.96
CA MET A 19 -7.68 8.22 3.75
C MET A 19 -8.99 7.43 3.61
N LEU A 20 -8.95 6.26 2.97
CA LEU A 20 -10.12 5.42 2.74
C LEU A 20 -10.54 4.60 3.97
N VAL A 21 -9.58 4.24 4.84
CA VAL A 21 -9.86 3.52 6.09
C VAL A 21 -10.39 4.49 7.17
N GLY A 22 -9.89 5.74 7.20
CA GLY A 22 -10.38 6.82 8.05
C GLY A 22 -9.29 7.53 8.88
N GLU A 23 -9.58 8.75 9.34
CA GLU A 23 -8.60 9.69 9.93
C GLU A 23 -7.89 9.23 11.23
N ASN A 24 -8.34 8.14 11.86
CA ASN A 24 -7.82 7.67 13.16
C ASN A 24 -7.10 6.32 13.10
N THR A 25 -6.76 5.85 11.90
CA THR A 25 -6.06 4.58 11.73
C THR A 25 -4.81 4.80 10.89
N ASP A 26 -3.65 4.88 11.55
CA ASP A 26 -2.33 4.68 10.92
C ASP A 26 -2.16 3.20 10.52
N ALA A 27 -3.10 2.70 9.72
CA ALA A 27 -3.19 1.29 9.36
C ALA A 27 -2.10 0.92 8.36
N ALA A 28 -1.93 1.72 7.30
CA ALA A 28 -0.85 1.57 6.35
C ALA A 28 0.35 2.42 6.78
N ARG A 29 1.54 1.79 6.80
CA ARG A 29 2.80 2.48 7.11
C ARG A 29 3.11 3.47 6.00
N VAL A 30 3.23 4.75 6.35
CA VAL A 30 3.64 5.83 5.44
C VAL A 30 5.01 6.36 5.84
N SER A 31 5.79 6.82 4.87
CA SER A 31 7.07 7.51 5.09
C SER A 31 7.12 8.76 4.23
N SER A 32 7.76 9.80 4.75
CA SER A 32 7.98 11.07 4.05
C SER A 32 9.09 11.02 3.00
N GLY A 33 9.75 9.87 2.80
CA GLY A 33 10.85 9.68 1.85
C GLY A 33 10.51 8.80 0.64
N THR A 34 11.44 8.73 -0.31
CA THR A 34 11.38 7.85 -1.51
C THR A 34 11.69 6.37 -1.21
N GLN A 35 11.98 6.03 0.04
CA GLN A 35 12.23 4.66 0.44
C GLN A 35 10.91 3.96 0.72
N GLY A 36 10.63 2.89 -0.04
CA GLY A 36 9.47 2.06 0.19
C GLY A 36 9.37 1.58 1.62
N CYS A 37 8.18 1.67 2.19
CA CYS A 37 7.89 1.12 3.51
C CYS A 37 7.06 -0.16 3.45
N THR A 38 6.51 -0.47 2.27
CA THR A 38 5.66 -1.64 2.01
C THR A 38 6.47 -2.71 1.29
N PHE A 39 7.19 -3.55 2.05
CA PHE A 39 8.04 -4.63 1.49
C PHE A 39 7.29 -5.94 1.23
N ALA A 40 6.00 -6.00 1.59
CA ALA A 40 5.09 -7.12 1.35
C ALA A 40 3.67 -6.58 1.12
N SER A 41 2.83 -7.32 0.38
CA SER A 41 1.43 -6.93 0.19
C SER A 41 0.69 -6.95 1.53
N ALA A 42 -0.02 -5.87 1.85
CA ALA A 42 -0.82 -5.74 3.06
C ALA A 42 -2.29 -5.53 2.71
N SER A 43 -3.21 -6.02 3.55
CA SER A 43 -4.64 -5.82 3.35
C SER A 43 -5.26 -5.02 4.51
N TYR A 44 -6.27 -4.23 4.17
CA TYR A 44 -6.98 -3.34 5.09
C TYR A 44 -8.48 -3.41 4.85
N GLU A 45 -9.26 -3.59 5.91
CA GLU A 45 -10.71 -3.52 5.81
C GLU A 45 -11.17 -2.07 5.87
N ALA A 46 -12.06 -1.69 4.95
CA ALA A 46 -12.65 -0.36 4.89
C ALA A 46 -14.14 -0.43 4.63
N THR A 47 -14.90 0.47 5.26
CA THR A 47 -16.32 0.68 4.97
C THR A 47 -16.46 1.97 4.17
N ILE A 48 -16.78 1.85 2.88
CA ILE A 48 -16.91 2.99 1.97
C ILE A 48 -18.37 3.08 1.53
N SER A 49 -19.04 4.19 1.86
CA SER A 49 -20.47 4.39 1.57
C SER A 49 -21.38 3.25 2.09
N GLY A 50 -21.05 2.69 3.25
CA GLY A 50 -21.82 1.60 3.87
C GLY A 50 -21.54 0.19 3.33
N GLU A 51 -20.63 0.05 2.36
CA GLU A 51 -20.21 -1.26 1.83
C GLU A 51 -18.80 -1.65 2.32
N GLN A 52 -18.57 -2.96 2.50
CA GLN A 52 -17.29 -3.50 2.94
C GLN A 52 -16.32 -3.81 1.79
N PHE A 53 -15.10 -3.32 1.93
CA PHE A 53 -13.98 -3.52 1.01
C PHE A 53 -12.75 -4.05 1.74
N VAL A 54 -11.95 -4.80 1.00
CA VAL A 54 -10.57 -5.14 1.35
C VAL A 54 -9.67 -4.39 0.38
N LEU A 55 -8.88 -3.46 0.92
CA LEU A 55 -7.91 -2.65 0.20
C LEU A 55 -6.56 -3.35 0.29
N TRP A 56 -5.94 -3.61 -0.84
CA TRP A 56 -4.65 -4.29 -0.93
C TRP A 56 -3.56 -3.29 -1.31
N ASP A 57 -2.66 -3.00 -0.37
CA ASP A 57 -1.44 -2.22 -0.61
C ASP A 57 -0.34 -3.13 -1.16
N THR A 58 0.40 -2.63 -2.13
CA THR A 58 1.48 -3.39 -2.78
C THR A 58 2.79 -2.63 -2.74
N VAL A 59 3.87 -3.39 -2.85
CA VAL A 59 5.24 -2.90 -3.04
C VAL A 59 5.27 -1.91 -4.20
N GLY A 60 5.98 -0.80 -4.03
CA GLY A 60 6.22 0.15 -5.09
C GLY A 60 6.90 -0.48 -6.30
N LEU A 61 6.43 -0.12 -7.49
CA LEU A 61 7.23 -0.36 -8.69
C LEU A 61 8.51 0.47 -8.55
N ASN A 62 9.68 -0.14 -8.77
CA ASN A 62 11.00 0.49 -8.62
C ASN A 62 11.50 0.73 -7.17
N GLU A 63 11.06 -0.06 -6.19
CA GLU A 63 11.42 0.07 -4.77
C GLU A 63 12.83 -0.44 -4.38
N GLY A 64 13.79 -0.31 -5.30
CA GLY A 64 15.22 -0.54 -5.09
C GLY A 64 16.00 0.17 -6.19
N GLU A 65 17.29 0.46 -5.98
CA GLU A 65 18.17 1.20 -6.91
C GLU A 65 18.21 0.67 -8.37
N LYS A 66 17.51 -0.42 -8.69
CA LYS A 66 17.50 -1.04 -10.02
C LYS A 66 16.21 -1.72 -10.49
N GLY A 67 15.04 -1.45 -9.90
CA GLY A 67 13.78 -1.98 -10.45
C GLY A 67 13.70 -3.50 -10.56
N LYS A 68 14.18 -4.22 -9.54
CA LYS A 68 13.91 -5.65 -9.36
C LYS A 68 13.49 -5.88 -7.92
N THR A 69 12.25 -6.27 -7.72
CA THR A 69 11.85 -7.01 -6.52
C THR A 69 12.74 -8.25 -6.42
N PRO A 70 13.40 -8.52 -5.29
CA PRO A 70 14.03 -9.83 -5.12
C PRO A 70 12.91 -10.86 -5.20
N SER A 71 12.96 -11.71 -6.22
CA SER A 71 12.19 -12.94 -6.23
C SER A 71 12.54 -13.69 -4.95
N SER A 72 11.53 -14.04 -4.16
CA SER A 72 11.68 -14.93 -3.00
C SER A 72 12.52 -16.15 -3.42
N VAL A 73 13.70 -16.31 -2.82
CA VAL A 73 14.40 -17.59 -2.78
C VAL A 73 13.84 -18.39 -1.61
N ALA A 74 13.70 -19.69 -1.86
CA ALA A 74 12.99 -20.71 -1.08
C ALA A 74 13.29 -20.74 0.43
#